data_AF-U1N7Y6-F1
#
_entry.id   AF-U1N7Y6-F1
#
_cell.length_a   1.000
_cell.length_b   1.000
_cell.length_c   1.000
_cell.angle_alpha   90.00
_cell.angle_beta   90.00
_cell.angle_gamma   90.00
#
_symmetry.space_group_name_H-M   'P 1'
#
loop_
_entity.id
_entity.type
_entity.pdbx_description
1 polymer ?
#
loop_
_entity_poly.entity_id
_entity_poly.type
_entity_poly.pdbx_seq_one_letter_code
_entity_poly.pdbx_strand_id
1 'polypeptide(L)'
;EECEAAQKNNAAFKCPSSRAPHHIRTGYITDQKNRGVSSDAIQQRCDVSPRVQDQHYDLPDSSGERERYEDEFKNADEDPDSGFSHA
;
A
#
# COMPACT_ATOMS: atom_id res chain seq x y z
N GLU A 1 -15.86 5.20 32.95
CA GLU A 1 -14.59 5.93 33.12
C GLU A 1 -13.45 5.03 33.66
N GLU A 2 -13.44 3.73 33.38
CA GLU A 2 -12.47 2.75 33.96
C GLU A 2 -11.51 2.13 32.93
N CYS A 3 -11.15 2.86 31.86
CA CYS A 3 -10.21 2.32 30.89
C CYS A 3 -8.79 2.27 31.48
N GLU A 4 -8.30 1.09 31.85
CA GLU A 4 -6.94 0.89 32.41
C GLU A 4 -5.84 1.48 31.52
N ALA A 5 -6.02 1.37 30.20
CA ALA A 5 -5.09 1.90 29.21
C ALA A 5 -5.04 3.45 29.20
N ALA A 6 -6.12 4.12 29.63
CA ALA A 6 -6.19 5.57 29.72
C ALA A 6 -5.59 6.12 31.03
N GLN A 7 -5.34 5.28 32.03
CA GLN A 7 -4.83 5.71 33.35
C GLN A 7 -3.30 5.90 33.39
N LYS A 8 -2.57 5.46 32.36
CA LYS A 8 -1.11 5.56 32.29
C LYS A 8 -0.70 6.08 30.91
N ASN A 9 0.11 7.14 30.87
CA ASN A 9 0.56 7.77 29.61
C ASN A 9 1.16 6.77 28.60
N ASN A 10 1.87 5.75 29.07
CA ASN A 10 2.54 4.78 28.22
C ASN A 10 1.73 3.48 28.03
N ALA A 11 0.45 3.44 28.39
CA ALA A 11 -0.41 2.26 28.25
C ALA A 11 -1.44 2.35 27.12
N ALA A 12 -1.46 3.47 26.37
CA ALA A 12 -2.43 3.70 25.30
C ALA A 12 -2.45 2.59 24.23
N PHE A 13 -1.32 1.92 23.99
CA PHE A 13 -1.22 0.78 23.06
C PHE A 13 -2.01 -0.46 23.51
N LYS A 14 -2.38 -0.55 24.79
CA LYS A 14 -3.22 -1.63 25.34
C LYS A 14 -4.71 -1.40 25.15
N CYS A 15 -5.12 -0.21 24.73
CA CYS A 15 -6.53 0.07 24.52
C CYS A 15 -7.03 -0.75 23.31
N PRO A 16 -8.15 -1.49 23.42
CA PRO A 16 -8.68 -2.29 22.31
C PRO A 16 -9.11 -1.45 21.09
N SER A 17 -9.37 -0.16 21.29
CA SER A 17 -9.62 0.77 20.19
C SER A 17 -8.34 1.37 19.59
N SER A 18 -7.18 1.20 20.24
CA SER A 18 -5.91 1.69 19.72
C SER A 18 -5.52 0.90 18.48
N ARG A 19 -5.17 1.62 17.42
CA ARG A 19 -4.70 1.05 16.16
C ARG A 19 -3.29 1.55 15.93
N ALA A 20 -2.37 0.65 15.60
CA ALA A 20 -1.01 1.03 15.25
C ALA A 20 -1.02 1.92 13.99
N PRO A 21 -0.34 3.08 13.99
CA PRO A 21 -0.21 3.93 12.80
C PRO A 21 0.36 3.19 11.59
N HIS A 22 1.14 2.14 11.83
CA HIS A 22 1.69 1.28 10.80
C HIS A 22 0.61 0.71 9.87
N HIS A 23 -0.55 0.28 10.39
CA HIS A 23 -1.62 -0.28 9.56
C HIS A 23 -2.21 0.76 8.59
N ILE A 24 -2.30 2.02 9.02
CA ILE A 24 -2.76 3.13 8.16
C ILE A 24 -1.76 3.34 7.03
N ARG A 25 -0.46 3.31 7.35
CA ARG A 25 0.61 3.47 6.36
C ARG A 25 0.65 2.31 5.37
N THR A 26 0.50 1.06 5.83
CA THR A 26 0.37 -0.13 4.99
C THR A 26 -0.81 0.02 4.03
N GLY A 27 -2.00 0.35 4.55
CA GLY A 27 -3.19 0.51 3.71
C GLY A 27 -3.03 1.62 2.67
N TYR A 28 -2.43 2.75 3.06
CA TYR A 28 -2.14 3.84 2.14
C TYR A 28 -1.19 3.43 1.01
N ILE A 29 -0.05 2.80 1.33
CA ILE A 29 0.94 2.41 0.31
C ILE A 29 0.38 1.32 -0.61
N THR A 30 -0.32 0.33 -0.05
CA THR A 30 -0.99 -0.72 -0.83
C THR A 30 -2.01 -0.12 -1.79
N ASP A 31 -2.87 0.81 -1.34
CA ASP A 31 -3.85 1.49 -2.20
C ASP A 31 -3.19 2.23 -3.37
N GLN A 32 -2.11 2.98 -3.12
CA GLN A 32 -1.42 3.70 -4.19
C GLN A 32 -0.82 2.74 -5.22
N LYS A 33 -0.23 1.63 -4.76
CA LYS A 33 0.32 0.62 -5.68
C LYS A 33 -0.76 -0.09 -6.47
N ASN A 34 -1.91 -0.40 -5.85
CA ASN A 34 -3.06 -0.97 -6.55
C ASN A 34 -3.57 -0.03 -7.65
N ARG A 35 -3.40 1.29 -7.47
CA ARG A 35 -3.73 2.32 -8.47
C ARG A 35 -2.62 2.58 -9.48
N GLY A 36 -1.58 1.73 -9.53
CA GLY A 36 -0.49 1.82 -10.48
C GLY A 36 0.56 2.90 -10.19
N VAL A 37 0.56 3.49 -8.99
CA VAL A 37 1.58 4.49 -8.62
C VAL A 37 2.94 3.79 -8.47
N SER A 38 3.97 4.34 -9.12
CA SER A 38 5.31 3.77 -9.08
C SER A 38 5.94 3.80 -7.68
N SER A 39 6.75 2.80 -7.37
CA SER A 39 7.49 2.72 -6.10
C SER A 39 8.39 3.95 -5.89
N ASP A 40 8.93 4.56 -6.95
CA ASP A 40 9.75 5.76 -6.84
C ASP A 40 8.93 6.99 -6.43
N ALA A 41 7.73 7.17 -7.00
CA ALA A 41 6.83 8.24 -6.59
C ALA A 41 6.40 8.08 -5.12
N ILE A 42 6.12 6.84 -4.70
CA ILE A 42 5.81 6.53 -3.31
C ILE A 42 7.03 6.79 -2.41
N GLN A 43 8.24 6.44 -2.86
CA GLN A 43 9.47 6.72 -2.11
C GLN A 43 9.62 8.22 -1.86
N GLN A 44 9.48 9.06 -2.90
CA GLN A 44 9.61 10.50 -2.76
C GLN A 44 8.56 11.10 -1.81
N ARG A 45 7.34 10.56 -1.85
CA ARG A 45 6.23 11.06 -1.04
C ARG A 45 6.28 10.60 0.41
N CYS A 46 6.69 9.35 0.64
CA CYS A 46 6.56 8.69 1.94
C CYS A 46 7.90 8.45 2.63
N ASP A 47 9.03 8.74 1.99
CA ASP A 47 10.39 8.46 2.48
C ASP A 47 10.56 6.97 2.83
N VAL A 48 10.37 6.12 1.82
CA VAL A 48 10.46 4.66 1.98
C VAL A 48 10.95 4.01 0.69
N SER A 49 12.08 3.31 0.75
CA SER A 49 12.65 2.65 -0.44
C SER A 49 11.70 1.57 -1.02
N PRO A 50 11.72 1.31 -2.33
CA PRO A 50 10.93 0.25 -2.98
C PRO A 50 11.01 -1.08 -2.24
N ARG A 51 12.23 -1.52 -1.89
CA ARG A 51 12.45 -2.76 -1.12
C ARG A 51 11.66 -2.81 0.19
N VAL A 52 11.59 -1.68 0.91
CA VAL A 52 10.89 -1.58 2.20
C VAL A 52 9.37 -1.47 1.98
N GLN A 53 8.92 -0.84 0.89
CA GLN A 53 7.51 -0.86 0.50
C GLN A 53 7.05 -2.30 0.32
N ASP A 54 7.76 -3.07 -0.51
CA ASP A 54 7.41 -4.47 -0.84
C ASP A 54 7.41 -5.37 0.40
N GLN A 55 8.39 -5.21 1.29
CA GLN A 55 8.55 -6.11 2.44
C GLN A 55 7.59 -5.83 3.60
N HIS A 56 7.15 -4.58 3.77
CA HIS A 56 6.51 -4.16 5.02
C HIS A 56 5.19 -3.41 4.85
N TYR A 57 4.92 -2.84 3.67
CA TYR A 57 3.77 -1.95 3.48
C TYR A 57 2.85 -2.32 2.33
N ASP A 58 3.37 -2.92 1.25
CA ASP A 58 2.59 -3.37 0.10
C ASP A 58 2.03 -4.77 0.36
N LEU A 59 0.85 -4.81 0.97
CA LEU A 59 0.18 -6.05 1.40
C LEU A 59 -1.21 -6.13 0.76
N PRO A 60 -1.31 -6.33 -0.56
CA PRO A 60 -2.59 -6.52 -1.22
C PRO A 60 -3.21 -7.86 -0.81
N ASP A 61 -4.53 -7.95 -0.93
CA ASP A 61 -5.18 -9.26 -0.97
C ASP A 61 -4.97 -9.93 -2.33
N SER A 62 -5.35 -11.21 -2.43
CA SER A 62 -5.16 -11.99 -3.65
C SER A 62 -5.93 -11.45 -4.85
N SER A 63 -7.09 -10.82 -4.64
CA SER A 63 -7.85 -10.17 -5.71
C SER A 63 -7.15 -8.92 -6.22
N GLY A 64 -6.68 -8.05 -5.31
CA GLY A 64 -5.96 -6.83 -5.65
C GLY A 64 -4.65 -7.14 -6.35
N GLU A 65 -3.90 -8.16 -5.90
CA GLU A 65 -2.68 -8.57 -6.60
C GLU A 65 -2.97 -9.05 -8.03
N ARG A 66 -4.01 -9.86 -8.22
CA ARG A 66 -4.43 -10.32 -9.55
C ARG A 66 -4.85 -9.16 -10.45
N GLU A 67 -5.63 -8.21 -9.93
CA GLU A 67 -6.04 -7.01 -10.66
C GLU A 67 -4.83 -6.18 -11.10
N ARG A 68 -3.82 -6.02 -10.24
CA ARG A 68 -2.56 -5.34 -10.62
C ARG A 68 -1.89 -5.99 -11.82
N TYR A 69 -1.77 -7.31 -11.83
CA TYR A 69 -1.19 -8.01 -12.99
C TYR A 69 -2.07 -7.83 -14.23
N GLU A 70 -3.39 -8.02 -14.11
CA GLU A 70 -4.32 -7.84 -15.23
C GLU A 70 -4.21 -6.42 -15.84
N ASP A 71 -4.10 -5.39 -15.00
CA ASP A 71 -3.95 -4.02 -15.44
C ASP A 71 -2.57 -3.75 -16.03
N GLU A 72 -1.50 -4.34 -15.50
CA GLU A 72 -0.16 -4.28 -16.10
C GLU A 72 -0.16 -4.83 -17.53
N PHE A 73 -0.79 -6.00 -17.77
CA PHE A 73 -0.92 -6.57 -19.10
C PHE A 73 -1.77 -5.69 -20.03
N LYS A 74 -2.94 -5.22 -19.57
CA LYS A 74 -3.79 -4.32 -20.39
C LYS A 74 -3.06 -3.03 -20.76
N ASN A 75 -2.37 -2.41 -19.80
CA ASN A 75 -1.63 -1.18 -20.05
C ASN A 75 -0.51 -1.39 -21.08
N ALA A 76 0.14 -2.56 -21.07
CA ALA A 76 1.16 -2.91 -22.05
C ALA A 76 0.55 -3.14 -23.46
N ASP A 77 -0.62 -3.79 -23.54
CA ASP A 77 -1.33 -4.02 -24.81
C ASP A 77 -1.88 -2.71 -25.42
N GLU A 78 -2.30 -1.78 -24.56
CA GLU A 78 -2.82 -0.46 -24.96
C GLU A 78 -1.71 0.58 -25.21
N ASP A 79 -0.44 0.26 -24.92
CA ASP A 79 0.67 1.17 -25.14
C ASP A 79 0.86 1.41 -26.65
N PRO A 80 0.65 2.66 -27.15
CA PRO A 80 0.81 2.98 -28.57
C PRO A 80 2.25 2.78 -29.07
N ASP A 81 3.23 2.76 -28.15
CA ASP A 81 4.64 2.53 -28.44
C ASP A 81 5.06 1.05 -28.25
N SER A 82 4.11 0.14 -27.92
CA SER A 82 4.38 -1.31 -27.73
C SER A 82 4.94 -2.00 -28.98
N GLY A 83 4.83 -1.37 -30.16
CA GLY A 83 5.29 -1.92 -31.44
C GLY A 83 4.41 -3.06 -31.98
N PHE A 84 3.41 -3.51 -31.22
CA PHE A 84 2.36 -4.40 -31.68
C PHE A 84 1.15 -3.56 -32.11
N SER A 85 1.12 -3.18 -33.39
CA SER A 85 -0.09 -2.52 -33.93
C SER A 85 -1.23 -3.53 -33.96
N HIS A 86 -2.25 -3.34 -33.11
CA HIS A 86 -3.57 -3.93 -33.34
C HIS A 86 -4.23 -3.22 -34.54
N ALA A 87 -3.79 -3.59 -35.75
CA ALA A 87 -4.46 -3.24 -37.00
C ALA A 87 -5.68 -4.13 -37.24
#